data_AF-A0A433XKS9-F1
#
_entry.id   AF-A0A433XKS9-F1
#
_cell.length_a   1.000
_cell.length_b   1.000
_cell.length_c   1.000
_cell.angle_alpha   90.00
_cell.angle_beta   90.00
_cell.angle_gamma   90.00
#
_symmetry.space_group_name_H-M   'P 1'
#
loop_
_entity.id
_entity.type
_entity.pdbx_description
1 polymer ?
#
loop_
_entity_poly.entity_id
_entity_poly.type
_entity_poly.pdbx_seq_one_letter_code
_entity_poly.pdbx_strand_id
1 'polypeptide(L)'
;MQSRAATWQRQSMRSSITCARWRAERSPGWRPIWRVDAMTEAPPQGAFWAYSLGFYDDADTQKACLAVQGEAGADVNLVLYMLFRASRGEVLSSEAVAALDAAIAPWREETIVPLRELRTRLKPLGYRPDKAGQERLRAVIKKAELDAEKLEQFALEAEAPPADRTGDPMEAASANLDAYAVRLARPLPEPARERLLARFIARL
;
A
#
# COMPACT_ATOMS: atom_id res chain seq x y z
N MET A 1 -39.03 54.42 29.60
CA MET A 1 -38.05 53.35 29.86
C MET A 1 -37.93 52.49 28.62
N GLN A 2 -36.87 52.68 27.83
CA GLN A 2 -36.51 51.82 26.70
C GLN A 2 -35.54 50.75 27.19
N SER A 3 -35.74 49.49 26.78
CA SER A 3 -34.69 48.53 26.40
C SER A 3 -35.37 47.28 25.82
N ARG A 4 -35.55 47.18 24.50
CA ARG A 4 -34.60 46.72 23.46
C ARG A 4 -34.47 45.19 23.39
N ALA A 5 -35.27 44.61 22.49
CA ALA A 5 -34.95 43.40 21.77
C ALA A 5 -33.64 43.61 20.97
N ALA A 6 -32.70 42.68 21.10
CA ALA A 6 -31.48 42.64 20.32
C ALA A 6 -31.42 41.33 19.53
N THR A 7 -31.92 41.43 18.30
CA THR A 7 -31.57 40.62 17.14
C THR A 7 -30.05 40.50 17.06
N TRP A 8 -29.51 39.29 17.24
CA TRP A 8 -28.12 39.01 16.92
C TRP A 8 -27.99 38.61 15.45
N GLN A 9 -27.20 39.43 14.80
CA GLN A 9 -27.02 39.62 13.37
C GLN A 9 -26.04 38.56 12.84
N ARG A 10 -26.31 38.03 11.63
CA ARG A 10 -25.34 37.27 10.83
C ARG A 10 -24.09 38.12 10.58
N GLN A 11 -22.94 37.65 11.09
CA GLN A 11 -21.53 37.91 10.69
C GLN A 11 -20.69 37.45 11.89
N SER A 12 -19.55 36.75 11.84
CA SER A 12 -18.69 36.27 10.78
C SER A 12 -17.71 35.29 11.46
N MET A 13 -17.79 33.99 11.16
CA MET A 13 -16.61 33.11 11.16
C MET A 13 -16.78 32.13 10.01
N ARG A 14 -16.27 32.54 8.84
CA ARG A 14 -15.86 31.64 7.78
C ARG A 14 -14.68 30.83 8.31
N SER A 15 -14.92 29.64 8.85
CA SER A 15 -13.86 28.66 9.10
C SER A 15 -13.57 27.95 7.78
N SER A 16 -12.63 28.54 7.06
CA SER A 16 -12.01 28.05 5.84
C SER A 16 -11.31 26.71 6.12
N ILE A 17 -11.96 25.58 5.80
CA ILE A 17 -11.23 24.38 5.37
C ILE A 17 -11.17 24.48 3.84
N THR A 18 -10.41 25.47 3.37
CA THR A 18 -9.89 25.46 2.02
C THR A 18 -8.91 24.32 1.94
N CYS A 19 -9.25 23.33 1.11
CA CYS A 19 -8.34 22.40 0.45
C CYS A 19 -7.03 23.14 0.12
N ALA A 20 -6.02 22.98 0.98
CA ALA A 20 -4.78 23.73 0.90
C ALA A 20 -3.93 23.14 -0.24
N ARG A 21 -3.98 23.83 -1.38
CA ARG A 21 -2.87 24.04 -2.34
C ARG A 21 -1.73 23.00 -2.27
N TRP A 22 -1.94 21.85 -2.90
CA TRP A 22 -0.87 21.10 -3.52
C TRP A 22 -0.31 21.96 -4.68
N ARG A 23 0.76 22.73 -4.42
CA ARG A 23 1.43 23.53 -5.45
C ARG A 23 2.66 22.76 -5.91
N ALA A 24 2.65 22.45 -7.20
CA ALA A 24 3.67 21.73 -7.93
C ALA A 24 5.06 22.39 -7.82
N GLU A 25 6.00 21.67 -7.22
CA GLU A 25 7.42 21.74 -7.58
C GLU A 25 7.78 20.39 -8.20
N ARG A 26 7.47 20.28 -9.50
CA ARG A 26 7.83 19.14 -10.33
C ARG A 26 9.28 19.29 -10.76
N SER A 27 10.09 18.27 -10.52
CA SER A 27 11.31 18.02 -11.27
C SER A 27 11.00 18.08 -12.78
N PRO A 28 11.84 18.71 -13.63
CA PRO A 28 11.60 18.77 -15.06
C PRO A 28 11.67 17.35 -15.64
N GLY A 29 10.51 16.75 -15.97
CA GLY A 29 10.42 15.42 -16.57
C GLY A 29 9.29 14.55 -16.04
N TRP A 30 8.72 14.84 -14.87
CA TRP A 30 7.63 14.03 -14.30
C TRP A 30 6.28 14.33 -14.98
N ARG A 31 5.73 13.32 -15.67
CA ARG A 31 4.35 13.31 -16.16
C ARG A 31 3.51 12.35 -15.31
N PRO A 32 2.45 12.81 -14.62
CA PRO A 32 1.55 11.91 -13.90
C PRO A 32 0.79 11.03 -14.89
N ILE A 33 0.72 9.73 -14.58
CA ILE A 33 0.00 8.71 -15.37
C ILE A 33 -1.54 8.87 -15.26
N TRP A 34 -2.03 9.69 -14.33
CA TRP A 34 -3.43 9.69 -13.88
C TRP A 34 -4.34 10.74 -14.52
N ARG A 35 -4.29 10.96 -15.83
CA ARG A 35 -5.42 11.62 -16.50
C ARG A 35 -6.49 10.56 -16.76
N VAL A 36 -7.26 10.22 -15.72
CA VAL A 36 -8.38 9.28 -15.81
C VAL A 36 -9.67 10.08 -15.71
N ASP A 37 -10.27 10.36 -16.87
CA ASP A 37 -11.67 10.72 -16.94
C ASP A 37 -12.52 9.46 -16.63
N ALA A 38 -13.55 9.64 -15.80
CA ALA A 38 -14.71 8.77 -15.60
C ALA A 38 -14.59 7.49 -14.73
N MET A 39 -15.48 7.46 -13.73
CA MET A 39 -15.79 6.38 -12.79
C MET A 39 -16.50 5.17 -13.44
N THR A 40 -15.99 4.57 -14.53
CA THR A 40 -16.69 3.44 -15.18
C THR A 40 -15.84 2.34 -15.83
N GLU A 41 -14.51 2.38 -15.75
CA GLU A 41 -13.69 1.24 -16.21
C GLU A 41 -13.12 0.48 -15.01
N ALA A 42 -13.35 -0.84 -14.99
CA ALA A 42 -12.66 -1.71 -14.05
C ALA A 42 -11.15 -1.54 -14.31
N PRO A 43 -10.34 -1.18 -13.30
CA PRO A 43 -8.94 -0.89 -13.53
C PRO A 43 -8.25 -2.10 -14.17
N PRO A 44 -7.38 -1.90 -15.17
CA PRO A 44 -6.71 -2.98 -15.90
C PRO A 44 -6.09 -3.95 -14.90
N GLN A 45 -6.27 -5.25 -15.11
CA GLN A 45 -5.68 -6.28 -14.24
C GLN A 45 -4.23 -6.50 -14.68
N GLY A 46 -3.30 -5.76 -14.09
CA GLY A 46 -1.86 -6.00 -14.22
C GLY A 46 -1.45 -7.38 -13.70
N ALA A 47 -0.39 -7.94 -14.27
CA ALA A 47 0.06 -9.30 -13.97
C ALA A 47 0.51 -9.41 -12.50
N PHE A 48 1.05 -8.34 -11.93
CA PHE A 48 1.47 -8.32 -10.54
C PHE A 48 0.26 -8.42 -9.58
N TRP A 49 -0.83 -7.70 -9.86
CA TRP A 49 -2.04 -7.80 -9.03
C TRP A 49 -2.61 -9.22 -9.03
N ALA A 50 -2.69 -9.87 -10.20
CA ALA A 50 -3.15 -11.24 -10.32
C ALA A 50 -2.23 -12.22 -9.56
N TYR A 51 -0.92 -12.01 -9.64
CA TYR A 51 0.06 -12.77 -8.86
C TYR A 51 -0.18 -12.62 -7.35
N SER A 52 -0.32 -11.39 -6.86
CA SER A 52 -0.57 -11.07 -5.45
C SER A 52 -1.81 -11.76 -4.90
N LEU A 53 -2.92 -11.74 -5.64
CA LEU A 53 -4.17 -12.41 -5.25
C LEU A 53 -3.99 -13.92 -5.06
N GLY A 54 -3.23 -14.56 -5.96
CA GLY A 54 -2.92 -15.98 -5.82
C GLY A 54 -1.95 -16.26 -4.68
N PHE A 55 -0.95 -15.41 -4.48
CA PHE A 55 0.04 -15.60 -3.42
C PHE A 55 -0.59 -15.48 -2.03
N TYR A 56 -1.59 -14.61 -1.88
CA TYR A 56 -2.23 -14.28 -0.60
C TYR A 56 -3.46 -15.15 -0.23
N ASP A 57 -3.67 -16.27 -0.93
CA ASP A 57 -4.86 -17.12 -0.80
C ASP A 57 -4.88 -18.04 0.45
N ASP A 58 -3.78 -18.14 1.19
CA ASP A 58 -3.65 -19.05 2.33
C ASP A 58 -3.32 -18.34 3.66
N ALA A 59 -3.91 -18.82 4.75
CA ALA A 59 -3.86 -18.15 6.06
C ALA A 59 -2.45 -18.07 6.68
N ASP A 60 -1.57 -19.02 6.38
CA ASP A 60 -0.23 -19.03 6.97
C ASP A 60 0.70 -18.04 6.25
N THR A 61 0.55 -17.87 4.94
CA THR A 61 1.21 -16.79 4.19
C THR A 61 0.72 -15.42 4.63
N GLN A 62 -0.59 -15.27 4.93
CA GLN A 62 -1.12 -14.04 5.51
C GLN A 62 -0.46 -13.71 6.86
N LYS A 63 -0.30 -14.71 7.74
CA LYS A 63 0.41 -14.54 9.01
C LYS A 63 1.88 -14.16 8.79
N ALA A 64 2.56 -14.79 7.83
CA ALA A 64 3.94 -14.45 7.50
C ALA A 64 4.08 -13.00 7.01
N CYS A 65 3.17 -12.54 6.15
CA CYS A 65 3.12 -11.15 5.70
C CYS A 65 2.90 -10.18 6.88
N LEU A 66 2.03 -10.52 7.83
CA LEU A 66 1.82 -9.72 9.04
C LEU A 66 3.06 -9.70 9.94
N ALA A 67 3.79 -10.81 10.05
CA ALA A 67 5.01 -10.90 10.84
C ALA A 67 6.14 -10.04 10.25
N VAL A 68 6.40 -10.12 8.93
CA VAL A 68 7.41 -9.25 8.29
C VAL A 68 7.04 -7.77 8.43
N GLN A 69 5.76 -7.42 8.34
CA GLN A 69 5.30 -6.04 8.53
C GLN A 69 5.46 -5.58 9.98
N GLY A 70 5.05 -6.39 10.95
CA GLY A 70 5.06 -6.03 12.36
C GLY A 70 6.45 -6.00 12.99
N GLU A 71 7.33 -6.92 12.62
CA GLU A 71 8.62 -7.13 13.27
C GLU A 71 9.77 -6.44 12.50
N ALA A 72 9.72 -6.44 11.17
CA ALA A 72 10.74 -5.82 10.32
C ALA A 72 10.33 -4.46 9.75
N GLY A 73 9.08 -4.03 9.94
CA GLY A 73 8.58 -2.81 9.29
C GLY A 73 8.46 -2.95 7.77
N ALA A 74 8.43 -4.19 7.27
CA ALA A 74 8.38 -4.47 5.84
C ALA A 74 7.04 -4.03 5.23
N ASP A 75 7.12 -3.54 4.00
CA ASP A 75 5.96 -3.32 3.16
C ASP A 75 5.60 -4.62 2.43
N VAL A 76 4.39 -5.11 2.67
CA VAL A 76 3.90 -6.35 2.07
C VAL A 76 3.81 -6.24 0.55
N ASN A 77 3.44 -5.08 -0.03
CA ASN A 77 3.40 -4.90 -1.48
C ASN A 77 4.80 -4.99 -2.10
N LEU A 78 5.83 -4.47 -1.44
CA LEU A 78 7.21 -4.64 -1.91
C LEU A 78 7.69 -6.09 -1.78
N VAL A 79 7.38 -6.77 -0.67
CA VAL A 79 7.70 -8.20 -0.51
C VAL A 79 7.07 -9.01 -1.64
N LEU A 80 5.78 -8.80 -1.92
CA LEU A 80 5.09 -9.49 -3.01
C LEU A 80 5.69 -9.13 -4.37
N TYR A 81 6.11 -7.87 -4.58
CA TYR A 81 6.77 -7.46 -5.81
C TYR A 81 8.11 -8.14 -6.01
N MET A 82 8.94 -8.25 -4.97
CA MET A 82 10.21 -8.98 -5.00
C MET A 82 10.02 -10.44 -5.45
N LEU A 83 8.98 -11.09 -4.93
CA LEU A 83 8.64 -12.47 -5.28
C LEU A 83 8.03 -12.57 -6.69
N PHE A 84 7.21 -11.60 -7.10
CA PHE A 84 6.71 -11.52 -8.48
C PHE A 84 7.86 -11.41 -9.50
N ARG A 85 8.84 -10.55 -9.26
CA ARG A 85 10.03 -10.42 -10.11
C ARG A 85 10.85 -11.72 -10.12
N ALA A 86 11.03 -12.33 -8.95
CA ALA A 86 11.72 -13.63 -8.83
C ALA A 86 11.03 -14.76 -9.61
N SER A 87 9.69 -14.78 -9.67
CA SER A 87 8.95 -15.78 -10.47
C SER A 87 9.26 -15.70 -11.97
N ARG A 88 9.84 -14.59 -12.43
CA ARG A 88 10.30 -14.36 -13.81
C ARG A 88 11.81 -14.56 -13.96
N GLY A 89 12.49 -15.07 -12.93
CA GLY A 89 13.94 -15.26 -12.87
C GLY A 89 14.73 -13.95 -12.71
N GLU A 90 14.08 -12.88 -12.25
CA GLU A 90 14.68 -11.54 -12.17
C GLU A 90 15.17 -11.22 -10.76
N VAL A 91 16.44 -10.80 -10.67
CA VAL A 91 17.13 -10.41 -9.43
C VAL A 91 17.31 -8.90 -9.40
N LEU A 92 16.80 -8.27 -8.34
CA LEU A 92 16.88 -6.83 -8.12
C LEU A 92 18.07 -6.48 -7.23
N SER A 93 18.82 -5.44 -7.61
CA SER A 93 19.87 -4.89 -6.75
C SER A 93 19.30 -4.14 -5.56
N SER A 94 20.10 -3.97 -4.50
CA SER A 94 19.73 -3.14 -3.34
C SER A 94 19.31 -1.72 -3.73
N GLU A 95 19.96 -1.15 -4.75
CA GLU A 95 19.67 0.20 -5.24
C GLU A 95 18.33 0.24 -5.99
N ALA A 96 18.03 -0.79 -6.80
CA ALA A 96 16.73 -0.91 -7.46
C ALA A 96 15.60 -1.05 -6.44
N VAL A 97 15.79 -1.87 -5.41
CA VAL A 97 14.83 -2.02 -4.31
C VAL A 97 14.64 -0.72 -3.53
N ALA A 98 15.73 0.02 -3.26
CA ALA A 98 15.64 1.32 -2.61
C ALA A 98 14.87 2.36 -3.45
N ALA A 99 15.09 2.37 -4.76
CA ALA A 99 14.38 3.25 -5.68
C ALA A 99 12.87 2.93 -5.72
N LEU A 100 12.50 1.65 -5.78
CA LEU A 100 11.10 1.21 -5.73
C LEU A 100 10.41 1.65 -4.43
N ASP A 101 11.02 1.41 -3.28
CA ASP A 101 10.45 1.82 -1.99
C ASP A 101 10.31 3.35 -1.89
N ALA A 102 11.31 4.11 -2.37
CA ALA A 102 11.23 5.56 -2.41
C ALA A 102 10.13 6.08 -3.36
N ALA A 103 9.89 5.40 -4.48
CA ALA A 103 8.88 5.79 -5.47
C ALA A 103 7.45 5.67 -4.91
N ILE A 104 7.17 4.64 -4.08
CA ILE A 104 5.84 4.42 -3.51
C ILE A 104 5.64 5.02 -2.12
N ALA A 105 6.72 5.35 -1.40
CA ALA A 105 6.65 5.82 -0.02
C ALA A 105 5.65 6.98 0.19
N PRO A 106 5.59 8.04 -0.65
CA PRO A 106 4.61 9.11 -0.48
C PRO A 106 3.17 8.62 -0.59
N TRP A 107 2.86 7.73 -1.55
CA TRP A 107 1.52 7.17 -1.72
C TRP A 107 1.12 6.30 -0.52
N ARG A 108 2.02 5.43 -0.09
CA ARG A 108 1.84 4.59 1.09
C ARG A 108 1.55 5.41 2.35
N GLU A 109 2.38 6.43 2.62
CA GLU A 109 2.32 7.24 3.84
C GLU A 109 1.11 8.17 3.87
N GLU A 110 0.75 8.77 2.72
CA GLU A 110 -0.35 9.74 2.66
C GLU A 110 -1.72 9.11 2.40
N THR A 111 -1.76 7.86 1.90
CA THR A 111 -3.02 7.20 1.47
C THR A 111 -3.26 5.88 2.20
N ILE A 112 -2.40 4.88 2.02
CA ILE A 112 -2.65 3.51 2.51
C ILE A 112 -2.59 3.46 4.04
N VAL A 113 -1.55 4.03 4.65
CA VAL A 113 -1.36 4.05 6.11
C VAL A 113 -2.55 4.74 6.81
N PRO A 114 -3.00 5.95 6.42
CA PRO A 114 -4.18 6.59 7.01
C PRO A 114 -5.47 5.77 6.89
N LEU A 115 -5.71 5.11 5.75
CA LEU A 115 -6.87 4.24 5.56
C LEU A 115 -6.82 3.04 6.51
N ARG A 116 -5.66 2.39 6.62
CA ARG A 116 -5.44 1.24 7.51
C ARG A 116 -5.59 1.63 8.98
N GLU A 117 -5.07 2.78 9.37
CA GLU A 117 -5.22 3.32 10.73
C GLU A 117 -6.67 3.65 11.05
N LEU A 118 -7.39 4.32 10.14
CA LEU A 118 -8.80 4.61 10.31
C LEU A 118 -9.62 3.32 10.44
N ARG A 119 -9.38 2.34 9.57
CA ARG A 119 -10.00 1.01 9.69
C ARG A 119 -9.67 0.35 11.01
N THR A 120 -8.43 0.45 11.51
CA THR A 120 -8.02 -0.20 12.77
C THR A 120 -8.66 0.48 13.98
N ARG A 121 -8.76 1.81 14.00
CA ARG A 121 -9.40 2.58 15.09
C ARG A 121 -10.91 2.39 15.16
N LEU A 122 -11.57 2.15 14.03
CA LEU A 122 -13.02 1.90 13.96
C LEU A 122 -13.44 0.52 14.48
N LYS A 123 -12.63 -0.20 15.27
CA LYS A 123 -13.03 -1.50 15.85
C LYS A 123 -14.23 -1.28 16.78
N PRO A 124 -15.28 -2.12 16.70
CA PRO A 124 -16.47 -1.92 17.52
C PRO A 124 -16.19 -2.17 19.00
N LEU A 125 -16.40 -1.14 19.82
CA LEU A 125 -16.22 -1.19 21.29
C LEU A 125 -17.53 -1.21 22.09
N GLY A 126 -18.69 -1.36 21.41
CA GLY A 126 -20.00 -1.51 22.07
C GLY A 126 -20.76 -0.22 22.38
N TYR A 127 -20.32 0.94 21.87
CA TYR A 127 -20.97 2.25 22.03
C TYR A 127 -21.56 2.77 20.71
N ARG A 128 -22.19 3.95 20.71
CA ARG A 128 -22.70 4.65 19.51
C ARG A 128 -21.55 5.10 18.58
N PRO A 129 -21.73 5.04 17.24
CA PRO A 129 -22.87 4.50 16.47
C PRO A 129 -22.99 2.97 16.58
N ASP A 130 -24.13 2.37 16.20
CA ASP A 130 -24.33 0.92 16.39
C ASP A 130 -23.25 0.06 15.72
N LYS A 131 -23.00 -1.14 16.28
CA LYS A 131 -21.96 -2.07 15.81
C LYS A 131 -22.10 -2.41 14.32
N ALA A 132 -23.32 -2.58 13.81
CA ALA A 132 -23.53 -2.94 12.40
C ALA A 132 -23.18 -1.76 11.47
N GLY A 133 -23.52 -0.53 11.87
CA GLY A 133 -23.08 0.69 11.18
C GLY A 133 -21.55 0.83 11.13
N GLN A 134 -20.88 0.56 12.25
CA GLN A 134 -19.41 0.57 12.31
C GLN A 134 -18.79 -0.48 11.38
N GLU A 135 -19.30 -1.71 11.36
CA GLU A 135 -18.81 -2.75 10.45
C GLU A 135 -19.03 -2.42 8.98
N ARG A 136 -20.18 -1.82 8.63
CA ARG A 136 -20.40 -1.34 7.25
C ARG A 136 -19.37 -0.28 6.85
N LEU A 137 -19.10 0.69 7.71
CA LEU A 137 -18.09 1.73 7.44
C LEU A 137 -16.68 1.13 7.34
N ARG A 138 -16.31 0.21 8.24
CA ARG A 138 -15.04 -0.53 8.18
C ARG A 138 -14.88 -1.28 6.87
N ALA A 139 -15.95 -1.90 6.35
CA ALA A 139 -15.92 -2.59 5.07
C ALA A 139 -15.70 -1.64 3.89
N VAL A 140 -16.32 -0.46 3.91
CA VAL A 140 -16.08 0.60 2.89
C VAL A 140 -14.62 1.07 2.92
N ILE A 141 -14.06 1.32 4.11
CA ILE A 141 -12.67 1.75 4.24
C ILE A 141 -11.71 0.62 3.83
N LYS A 142 -12.01 -0.63 4.20
CA LYS A 142 -11.24 -1.79 3.73
C LYS A 142 -11.21 -1.88 2.21
N LYS A 143 -12.34 -1.62 1.54
CA LYS A 143 -12.39 -1.59 0.09
C LYS A 143 -11.51 -0.47 -0.47
N ALA A 144 -11.60 0.74 0.08
CA ALA A 144 -10.76 1.86 -0.34
C ALA A 144 -9.26 1.58 -0.12
N GLU A 145 -8.89 0.92 0.99
CA GLU A 145 -7.51 0.47 1.27
C GLU A 145 -7.03 -0.52 0.19
N LEU A 146 -7.84 -1.53 -0.14
CA LEU A 146 -7.51 -2.50 -1.20
C LEU A 146 -7.41 -1.84 -2.58
N ASP A 147 -8.29 -0.90 -2.90
CA ASP A 147 -8.24 -0.14 -4.15
C ASP A 147 -6.96 0.71 -4.22
N ALA A 148 -6.51 1.30 -3.10
CA ALA A 148 -5.27 2.06 -3.01
C ALA A 148 -4.02 1.18 -3.13
N GLU A 149 -4.00 0.00 -2.50
CA GLU A 149 -2.93 -1.00 -2.64
C GLU A 149 -2.85 -1.50 -4.10
N LYS A 150 -3.99 -1.72 -4.75
CA LYS A 150 -4.04 -2.11 -6.17
C LYS A 150 -3.39 -1.06 -7.09
N LEU A 151 -3.66 0.22 -6.84
CA LEU A 151 -3.03 1.31 -7.60
C LEU A 151 -1.50 1.37 -7.37
N GLU A 152 -1.05 1.13 -6.14
CA GLU A 152 0.38 1.05 -5.82
C GLU A 152 1.06 -0.10 -6.57
N GLN A 153 0.43 -1.28 -6.61
CA GLN A 153 0.95 -2.42 -7.37
C GLN A 153 1.05 -2.13 -8.88
N PHE A 154 0.11 -1.38 -9.46
CA PHE A 154 0.25 -0.94 -10.86
C PHE A 154 1.39 0.02 -11.08
N ALA A 155 1.63 0.93 -10.15
CA ALA A 155 2.78 1.81 -10.21
C ALA A 155 4.08 0.99 -10.16
N LEU A 156 4.21 0.05 -9.22
CA LEU A 156 5.37 -0.85 -9.10
C LEU A 156 5.60 -1.69 -10.37
N GLU A 157 4.53 -2.23 -10.96
CA GLU A 157 4.62 -3.01 -12.21
C GLU A 157 5.13 -2.14 -13.37
N ALA A 158 4.75 -0.85 -13.40
CA ALA A 158 5.18 0.09 -14.42
C ALA A 158 6.63 0.60 -14.26
N GLU A 159 7.18 0.65 -13.04
CA GLU A 159 8.56 1.10 -12.78
C GLU A 159 9.61 0.23 -13.50
N ALA A 160 9.34 -1.07 -13.63
CA ALA A 160 10.16 -2.05 -14.35
C ALA A 160 11.69 -1.83 -14.24
N PRO A 161 12.26 -1.68 -13.02
CA PRO A 161 13.69 -1.39 -12.88
C PRO A 161 14.55 -2.50 -13.48
N PRO A 162 15.80 -2.15 -13.89
CA PRO A 162 16.78 -3.12 -14.34
C PRO A 162 16.94 -4.25 -13.32
N ALA A 163 17.07 -5.46 -13.85
CA ALA A 163 17.27 -6.66 -13.05
C ALA A 163 18.26 -7.57 -13.75
N ASP A 164 19.08 -8.23 -12.95
CA ASP A 164 19.87 -9.36 -13.42
C ASP A 164 18.95 -10.57 -13.61
N ARG A 165 19.45 -11.58 -14.32
CA ARG A 165 18.71 -12.83 -14.55
C ARG A 165 19.46 -14.02 -14.00
N THR A 166 18.74 -14.88 -13.29
CA THR A 166 19.20 -16.23 -12.92
C THR A 166 18.30 -17.28 -13.58
N GLY A 167 18.83 -18.49 -13.74
CA GLY A 167 18.08 -19.66 -14.17
C GLY A 167 17.26 -20.31 -13.05
N ASP A 168 17.45 -19.89 -11.79
CA ASP A 168 16.77 -20.44 -10.63
C ASP A 168 15.85 -19.38 -9.97
N PRO A 169 14.52 -19.48 -10.12
CA PRO A 169 13.58 -18.57 -9.47
C PRO A 169 13.69 -18.56 -7.93
N MET A 170 14.11 -19.65 -7.30
CA MET A 170 14.27 -19.73 -5.85
C MET A 170 15.48 -18.92 -5.38
N GLU A 171 16.58 -18.99 -6.13
CA GLU A 171 17.75 -18.13 -5.91
C GLU A 171 17.36 -16.65 -6.05
N ALA A 172 16.60 -16.31 -7.09
CA ALA A 172 16.10 -14.95 -7.29
C ALA A 172 15.22 -14.47 -6.12
N ALA A 173 14.33 -15.33 -5.63
CA ALA A 173 13.45 -15.00 -4.52
C ALA A 173 14.23 -14.72 -3.24
N SER A 174 15.20 -15.58 -2.89
CA SER A 174 16.07 -15.36 -1.74
C SER A 174 16.85 -14.06 -1.89
N ALA A 175 17.51 -13.85 -3.03
CA ALA A 175 18.33 -12.66 -3.28
C ALA A 175 17.51 -11.36 -3.20
N ASN A 176 16.30 -11.34 -3.76
CA ASN A 176 15.44 -10.15 -3.71
C ASN A 176 14.96 -9.83 -2.29
N LEU A 177 14.63 -10.85 -1.48
CA LEU A 177 14.26 -10.65 -0.08
C LEU A 177 15.46 -10.17 0.75
N ASP A 178 16.66 -10.65 0.45
CA ASP A 178 17.90 -10.23 1.12
C ASP A 178 18.25 -8.77 0.75
N ALA A 179 18.12 -8.39 -0.52
CA ALA A 179 18.25 -7.00 -0.97
C ALA A 179 17.24 -6.07 -0.27
N TYR A 180 16.01 -6.55 -0.04
CA TYR A 180 15.02 -5.79 0.71
C TYR A 180 15.34 -5.69 2.20
N ALA A 181 15.85 -6.75 2.82
CA ALA A 181 16.34 -6.70 4.21
C ALA A 181 17.48 -5.69 4.39
N VAL A 182 18.39 -5.59 3.41
CA VAL A 182 19.42 -4.54 3.38
C VAL A 182 18.78 -3.14 3.35
N ARG A 183 17.76 -2.93 2.51
CA ARG A 183 17.01 -1.65 2.45
C ARG A 183 16.32 -1.32 3.78
N LEU A 184 15.79 -2.30 4.48
CA LEU A 184 15.17 -2.13 5.81
C LEU A 184 16.19 -1.93 6.93
N ALA A 185 17.49 -2.15 6.66
CA ALA A 185 18.56 -2.22 7.65
C ALA A 185 18.24 -3.24 8.78
N ARG A 186 17.49 -4.30 8.45
CA ARG A 186 17.01 -5.32 9.38
C ARG A 186 16.63 -6.60 8.61
N PRO A 187 16.98 -7.80 9.12
CA PRO A 187 16.52 -9.05 8.53
C PRO A 187 15.00 -9.21 8.64
N LEU A 188 14.40 -9.91 7.66
CA LEU A 188 13.03 -10.40 7.81
C LEU A 188 13.01 -11.52 8.87
N PRO A 189 11.95 -11.65 9.70
CA PRO A 189 11.85 -12.75 10.66
C PRO A 189 11.95 -14.10 9.96
N GLU A 190 12.91 -14.93 10.39
CA GLU A 190 13.25 -16.17 9.68
C GLU A 190 12.03 -17.10 9.46
N PRO A 191 11.16 -17.36 10.46
CA PRO A 191 9.99 -18.21 10.24
C PRO A 191 9.03 -17.65 9.18
N ALA A 192 8.91 -16.32 9.11
CA ALA A 192 8.08 -15.67 8.11
C ALA A 192 8.73 -15.71 6.73
N ARG A 193 10.04 -15.48 6.65
CA ARG A 193 10.83 -15.60 5.41
C ARG A 193 10.76 -17.01 4.83
N GLU A 194 10.99 -18.04 5.65
CA GLU A 194 10.87 -19.44 5.26
C GLU A 194 9.47 -19.76 4.73
N ARG A 195 8.41 -19.27 5.40
CA ARG A 195 7.03 -19.48 4.94
C ARG A 195 6.77 -18.83 3.59
N LEU A 196 7.25 -17.60 3.38
CA LEU A 196 7.10 -16.88 2.11
C LEU A 196 7.82 -17.62 0.97
N LEU A 197 9.05 -18.09 1.20
CA LEU A 197 9.82 -18.86 0.22
C LEU A 197 9.19 -20.23 -0.06
N ALA A 198 8.69 -20.93 0.95
CA ALA A 198 7.96 -22.18 0.78
C ALA A 198 6.68 -21.98 -0.05
N ARG A 199 5.94 -20.88 0.20
CA ARG A 199 4.76 -20.54 -0.60
C ARG A 199 5.14 -20.20 -2.04
N PHE A 200 6.25 -19.50 -2.24
CA PHE A 200 6.77 -19.14 -3.55
C PHE A 200 7.08 -20.37 -4.40
N ILE A 201 7.86 -21.34 -3.88
CA ILE A 201 8.18 -22.57 -4.62
C ILE A 201 6.90 -23.36 -4.97
N ALA A 202 5.96 -23.46 -4.03
CA ALA A 202 4.72 -24.20 -4.26
C ALA A 202 3.82 -23.59 -5.37
N ARG A 203 4.19 -22.43 -5.92
CA ARG A 203 3.48 -21.72 -6.98
C ARG A 203 4.27 -21.57 -8.28
N LEU A 204 5.54 -22.00 -8.34
CA LEU A 204 6.32 -22.09 -9.58
C LEU A 204 5.76 -23.20 -10.48
#